data_AF-A0A2E7F635-F1
#
_entry.id   AF-A0A2E7F635-F1
#
_cell.length_a   1.000
_cell.length_b   1.000
_cell.length_c   1.000
_cell.angle_alpha   90.00
_cell.angle_beta   90.00
_cell.angle_gamma   90.00
#
_symmetry.space_group_name_H-M   'P 1'
#
loop_
_entity.id
_entity.type
_entity.pdbx_description
1 polymer ?
#
loop_
_entity_poly.entity_id
_entity_poly.type
_entity_poly.pdbx_seq_one_letter_code
_entity_poly.pdbx_strand_id
1 'polypeptide(L)' 'MGSGSTRPNNADEKFMAAIERGDHNGDFKDRKPPKIIDDGLIAAKKAKADNTRDQAAKLKALRLAAKKEAASR' A
#
# COMPACT_ATOMS: atom_id res chain seq x y z
N MET A 1 -40.72 -6.31 -7.29
CA MET A 1 -39.40 -6.06 -7.89
C MET A 1 -38.58 -5.27 -6.88
N GLY A 2 -37.45 -5.80 -6.43
CA GLY A 2 -36.56 -5.15 -5.48
C GLY A 2 -35.28 -5.95 -5.42
N SER A 3 -34.55 -5.89 -6.53
CA SER A 3 -33.33 -6.63 -6.85
C SER A 3 -32.35 -6.71 -5.67
N GLY A 4 -32.01 -7.93 -5.27
CA GLY A 4 -30.73 -8.19 -4.63
C GLY A 4 -29.62 -8.03 -5.66
N SER A 5 -28.96 -6.88 -5.65
CA SER A 5 -27.69 -6.52 -6.33
C SER A 5 -27.75 -4.99 -6.44
N THR A 6 -27.09 -4.21 -5.61
CA THR A 6 -25.64 -3.99 -5.67
C THR A 6 -25.17 -3.43 -4.33
N ARG A 7 -24.47 -4.23 -3.51
CA ARG A 7 -23.54 -3.62 -2.56
C ARG A 7 -22.47 -2.95 -3.42
N PRO A 8 -22.32 -1.62 -3.39
CA PRO A 8 -21.43 -0.92 -4.30
C PRO A 8 -19.99 -1.43 -4.13
N ASN A 9 -19.37 -1.87 -5.23
CA ASN A 9 -18.09 -2.60 -5.21
C ASN A 9 -16.88 -1.68 -5.37
N ASN A 10 -17.05 -0.57 -6.10
CA ASN A 10 -15.99 0.40 -6.40
C ASN A 10 -16.28 1.77 -5.75
N ALA A 11 -15.32 2.69 -5.85
CA ALA A 11 -15.39 3.99 -5.19
C ALA A 11 -16.55 4.85 -5.74
N ASP A 12 -16.75 4.82 -7.06
CA ASP A 12 -17.74 5.65 -7.74
C ASP A 12 -19.18 5.17 -7.44
N GLU A 13 -19.41 3.86 -7.41
CA GLU A 13 -20.70 3.27 -7.00
C GLU A 13 -21.02 3.59 -5.54
N LYS A 14 -20.01 3.59 -4.66
CA LYS A 14 -20.20 3.94 -3.24
C LYS A 14 -20.54 5.41 -3.08
N PHE A 15 -19.92 6.27 -3.88
CA PHE A 15 -20.20 7.70 -3.91
C PHE A 15 -21.62 7.98 -4.39
N MET A 16 -22.03 7.40 -5.53
CA MET A 16 -23.39 7.55 -6.05
C MET A 16 -24.43 7.01 -5.07
N ALA A 17 -24.19 5.84 -4.47
CA ALA A 17 -25.09 5.28 -3.45
C ALA A 17 -25.12 6.09 -2.13
N ALA A 18 -24.09 6.88 -1.82
CA ALA A 18 -24.10 7.79 -0.66
C ALA A 18 -24.92 9.06 -0.95
N ILE A 19 -24.77 9.61 -2.16
CA ILE A 19 -25.61 10.70 -2.69
C ILE A 19 -27.09 10.28 -2.68
N GLU A 20 -27.42 9.13 -3.28
CA GLU A 20 -28.79 8.62 -3.36
C GLU A 20 -29.43 8.35 -1.99
N ARG A 21 -28.63 8.02 -0.96
CA ARG A 21 -29.11 7.83 0.41
C ARG A 21 -29.39 9.13 1.17
N GLY A 22 -29.17 10.30 0.55
CA GLY A 22 -29.38 11.58 1.21
C GLY A 22 -28.34 11.87 2.29
N ASP A 23 -27.17 11.21 2.25
CA ASP A 23 -26.03 11.43 3.16
C ASP A 23 -25.29 12.75 2.83
N HIS A 24 -26.06 13.77 2.44
CA HIS A 24 -25.60 15.11 2.09
C HIS A 24 -25.43 16.01 3.32
N ASN A 25 -26.03 15.64 4.46
CA ASN A 25 -26.05 16.48 5.65
C ASN A 25 -25.21 15.88 6.77
N GLY A 26 -23.92 16.16 6.69
CA GLY A 26 -23.20 16.60 7.87
C GLY A 26 -22.38 15.55 8.60
N ASP A 27 -21.44 14.90 7.92
CA ASP A 27 -20.11 14.57 8.46
C ASP A 27 -19.29 13.70 7.49
N PHE A 28 -19.08 14.12 6.23
CA PHE A 28 -17.76 13.86 5.65
C PHE A 28 -16.78 14.78 6.37
N LYS A 29 -16.58 14.50 7.66
CA LYS A 29 -15.43 14.97 8.40
C LYS A 29 -14.29 14.52 7.52
N ASP A 30 -13.61 15.48 6.92
CA ASP A 30 -12.24 15.31 6.49
C ASP A 30 -11.53 14.82 7.75
N ARG A 31 -11.58 13.49 7.97
CA ARG A 31 -10.94 12.79 9.06
C ARG A 31 -9.50 12.94 8.66
N LYS A 32 -8.92 14.12 8.91
CA LYS A 32 -7.48 14.31 9.00
C LYS A 32 -7.15 13.42 10.18
N PRO A 33 -6.80 12.13 9.93
CA PRO A 33 -6.50 11.28 11.04
C PRO A 33 -5.36 12.01 11.75
N PRO A 34 -5.36 12.03 13.10
CA PRO A 34 -4.23 12.61 13.80
C PRO A 34 -2.98 12.02 13.16
N LYS A 35 -2.09 12.89 12.67
CA LYS A 35 -0.79 12.46 12.14
C LYS A 35 0.00 11.96 13.33
N ILE A 36 -0.33 10.74 13.78
CA ILE A 36 0.44 10.03 14.77
C ILE A 36 1.69 9.61 14.00
N ILE A 37 2.69 10.48 14.09
CA ILE A 37 4.05 10.16 13.66
C ILE A 37 4.56 9.22 14.75
N ASP A 38 4.25 7.93 14.62
CA ASP A 38 4.88 6.91 15.42
C ASP A 38 6.29 6.70 14.86
N ASP A 39 7.21 7.56 15.31
CA ASP A 39 8.62 7.54 14.91
C ASP A 39 9.25 6.16 15.12
N GLY A 40 8.78 5.40 16.11
CA GLY A 40 9.18 4.02 16.37
C GLY A 40 8.77 3.07 15.25
N LEU A 41 7.50 3.07 14.86
CA LEU A 41 7.01 2.26 13.73
C LEU A 41 7.66 2.67 12.40
N ILE A 42 7.90 3.96 12.20
CA ILE A 42 8.58 4.46 11.00
C ILE A 42 10.03 3.97 10.96
N ALA A 43 10.77 4.10 12.06
CA ALA A 43 12.15 3.62 12.17
C ALA A 43 12.24 2.11 11.99
N ALA A 44 11.33 1.34 12.60
CA ALA A 44 11.28 -0.12 12.45
C ALA A 44 11.03 -0.55 11.01
N LYS A 45 10.10 0.11 10.30
CA LYS A 45 9.85 -0.15 8.87
C LYS A 45 11.05 0.22 8.01
N LYS A 46 11.73 1.33 8.31
CA LYS A 46 12.95 1.76 7.61
C LYS A 46 14.08 0.73 7.77
N ALA A 47 14.36 0.31 9.01
CA ALA A 47 15.37 -0.71 9.29
C ALA A 47 15.08 -2.04 8.58
N LYS A 48 13.82 -2.47 8.56
CA LYS A 48 13.42 -3.67 7.81
C LYS A 48 13.67 -3.51 6.31
N ALA A 49 13.30 -2.37 5.74
CA ALA A 49 13.51 -2.10 4.32
C ALA A 49 15.00 -2.07 3.96
N ASP A 50 15.84 -1.43 4.78
CA ASP A 50 17.28 -1.33 4.53
C ASP A 50 17.95 -2.72 4.59
N ASN A 51 17.60 -3.56 5.57
CA ASN A 51 18.06 -4.94 5.63
C ASN A 51 17.70 -5.74 4.37
N THR A 52 16.47 -5.59 3.84
CA THR A 52 16.07 -6.29 2.60
C THR A 52 16.85 -5.80 1.38
N ARG A 53 17.14 -4.49 1.30
CA ARG A 53 17.95 -3.92 0.20
C ARG A 53 19.38 -4.42 0.27
N ASP A 54 19.97 -4.50 1.46
CA ASP A 54 21.32 -4.99 1.67
C ASP A 54 21.46 -6.46 1.26
N GLN A 55 20.51 -7.29 1.64
CA GLN A 55 20.48 -8.70 1.23
C GLN A 55 20.35 -8.83 -0.30
N ALA A 56 19.45 -8.05 -0.91
CA ALA A 56 19.28 -8.04 -2.36
C ALA A 56 20.56 -7.58 -3.09
N ALA A 57 21.25 -6.56 -2.56
CA ALA A 57 22.51 -6.06 -3.11
C ALA A 57 23.62 -7.12 -3.04
N LYS A 58 23.79 -7.78 -1.89
CA LYS A 58 24.75 -8.88 -1.72
C LYS A 58 24.47 -10.01 -2.71
N LEU A 59 23.20 -10.39 -2.85
CA LEU A 59 22.80 -11.47 -3.73
C LEU A 59 22.99 -11.10 -5.22
N LYS A 60 22.74 -9.84 -5.59
CA LYS A 60 23.05 -9.32 -6.93
C LYS A 60 24.55 -9.33 -7.22
N ALA A 61 25.39 -8.98 -6.24
CA ALA A 61 26.84 -9.03 -6.36
C ALA A 61 27.33 -10.48 -6.57
N LEU A 62 26.83 -11.44 -5.78
CA LEU A 62 27.15 -12.85 -5.95
C LEU A 62 26.74 -13.37 -7.34
N ARG A 63 25.54 -13.01 -7.81
CA ARG A 63 25.10 -13.37 -9.18
C ARG A 63 26.00 -12.76 -10.25
N LEU A 64 26.47 -11.53 -10.07
CA LEU A 64 27.38 -10.89 -11.02
C LEU A 64 28.73 -11.59 -11.04
N ALA A 65 29.27 -11.93 -9.86
CA ALA A 65 30.52 -12.68 -9.74
C ALA A 65 30.42 -14.06 -10.43
N ALA A 66 29.36 -14.81 -10.13
CA ALA A 66 29.11 -16.12 -10.75
C ALA A 66 28.99 -16.02 -12.28
N LYS A 67 28.33 -14.97 -12.81
CA LYS A 67 28.25 -14.73 -14.26
C LYS A 67 29.61 -14.45 -14.89
N LYS A 68 30.48 -13.69 -14.20
CA LYS A 68 31.84 -13.43 -14.68
C LYS A 68 32.68 -14.71 -14.68
N GLU A 69 32.62 -15.48 -13.61
CA GLU A 69 33.32 -16.78 -13.52
C GLU A 69 32.86 -17.74 -14.62
N ALA A 70 31.55 -17.84 -14.86
CA ALA A 70 30.99 -18.68 -15.93
C ALA A 70 31.38 -18.19 -17.33
N ALA A 71 31.56 -16.89 -17.54
CA ALA A 71 32.02 -16.33 -18.80
C ALA A 71 33.54 -16.46 -19.01
N SER A 72 34.30 -16.66 -17.92
CA SER A 72 35.75 -16.88 -17.96
C SER A 72 36.16 -18.36 -18.00
N ARG A 73 35.18 -19.28 -17.86
CA ARG A 73 35.36 -20.72 -18.07
C ARG A 73 35.01 -21.07 -19.51
#